data_AF-A0A9P0P456-F1
#
_entry.id   AF-A0A9P0P456-F1
#
_cell.length_a   1.000
_cell.length_b   1.000
_cell.length_c   1.000
_cell.angle_alpha   90.00
_cell.angle_beta   90.00
_cell.angle_gamma   90.00
#
_symmetry.space_group_name_H-M   'P 1'
#
loop_
_entity.id
_entity.type
_entity.pdbx_description
1 polymer ?
#
loop_
_entity_poly.entity_id
_entity_poly.type
_entity_poly.pdbx_seq_one_letter_code
_entity_poly.pdbx_strand_id
1 'polypeptide(L)'
;MSSSSSNSDKEEQDLLTTAIGNFGRWQLKISLLMALLKFPIAWFTLSIVFLAPPTNFWCKQLPQYAYMDDETWKNYSIPSNSTPKQEGLNSGYCLMNDLTGNEMTVPCQNGFSYNKSVFVKTIISEWNLVCGRQRLIDLSQISLMIGILTGNLLFGVLADRHGRKTVLMVCIFLQSLFGILASWIPWYWGFIISRSEGCSSSNIRQSSADVLSDTHCSRLLRLSSTLNSSAT
;
A
#
# COMPACT_ATOMS: atom_id res chain seq x y z
N MET A 1 52.40 -10.46 -23.28
CA MET A 1 51.15 -10.32 -24.07
C MET A 1 49.97 -9.81 -23.21
N SER A 2 50.20 -9.08 -22.10
CA SER A 2 49.11 -8.68 -21.18
C SER A 2 48.79 -7.18 -21.18
N SER A 3 49.43 -6.38 -22.04
CA SER A 3 49.28 -4.92 -22.00
C SER A 3 48.12 -4.39 -22.86
N SER A 4 47.60 -5.20 -23.79
CA SER A 4 46.60 -4.74 -24.78
C SER A 4 45.15 -4.81 -24.30
N SER A 5 44.82 -5.65 -23.30
CA SER A 5 43.45 -5.74 -22.76
C SER A 5 43.11 -4.60 -21.79
N SER A 6 44.10 -3.97 -21.17
CA SER A 6 43.88 -2.90 -20.18
C SER A 6 43.49 -1.53 -20.76
N ASN A 7 43.61 -1.36 -22.08
CA ASN A 7 43.29 -0.09 -22.75
C ASN A 7 41.84 -0.07 -23.25
N SER A 8 41.35 -1.19 -23.77
CA SER A 8 39.97 -1.35 -24.26
C SER A 8 38.95 -1.27 -23.13
N ASP A 9 39.25 -1.85 -21.95
CA ASP A 9 38.35 -1.82 -20.78
C ASP A 9 38.23 -0.40 -20.18
N LYS A 10 39.29 0.42 -20.28
CA LYS A 10 39.28 1.81 -19.81
C LYS A 10 38.52 2.71 -20.78
N GLU A 11 38.67 2.48 -22.07
CA GLU A 11 37.94 3.23 -23.11
C GLU A 11 36.43 2.95 -23.05
N GLU A 12 36.02 1.69 -22.82
CA GLU A 12 34.61 1.32 -22.61
C GLU A 12 34.05 1.89 -21.30
N GLN A 13 34.83 1.90 -20.21
CA GLN A 13 34.45 2.53 -18.94
C GLN A 13 34.36 4.06 -19.03
N ASP A 14 35.24 4.72 -19.79
CA ASP A 14 35.20 6.16 -20.03
C ASP A 14 34.03 6.54 -20.94
N LEU A 15 33.66 5.69 -21.91
CA LEU A 15 32.46 5.86 -22.73
C LEU A 15 31.18 5.67 -21.90
N LEU A 16 31.12 4.67 -21.01
CA LEU A 16 30.01 4.49 -20.07
C LEU A 16 29.92 5.67 -19.09
N THR A 17 31.04 6.13 -18.53
CA THR A 17 31.09 7.27 -17.59
C THR A 17 30.72 8.59 -18.29
N THR A 18 31.08 8.74 -19.57
CA THR A 18 30.71 9.88 -20.42
C THR A 18 29.25 9.83 -20.87
N ALA A 19 28.73 8.64 -21.20
CA ALA A 19 27.33 8.42 -21.59
C ALA A 19 26.35 8.57 -20.40
N ILE A 20 26.75 8.12 -19.21
CA ILE A 20 26.00 8.31 -17.96
C ILE A 20 26.12 9.79 -17.53
N GLY A 21 27.33 10.36 -17.66
CA GLY A 21 27.67 11.73 -17.34
C GLY A 21 27.60 12.05 -15.84
N ASN A 22 28.56 12.84 -15.33
CA ASN A 22 28.60 13.22 -13.91
C ASN A 22 27.25 13.79 -13.41
N PHE A 23 26.75 13.27 -12.29
CA PHE A 23 25.50 13.73 -11.67
C PHE A 23 25.59 15.22 -11.31
N GLY A 24 24.88 16.07 -12.05
CA GLY A 24 24.92 17.51 -11.83
C GLY A 24 24.09 17.93 -10.60
N ARG A 25 24.44 19.06 -9.99
CA ARG A 25 23.69 19.67 -8.87
C ARG A 25 22.20 19.88 -9.18
N TRP A 26 21.85 20.09 -10.45
CA TRP A 26 20.47 20.26 -10.90
C TRP A 26 19.69 18.92 -10.94
N GLN A 27 20.32 17.85 -11.41
CA GLN A 27 19.75 16.49 -11.37
C GLN A 27 19.57 16.02 -9.92
N LEU A 28 20.52 16.33 -9.02
CA LEU A 28 20.40 16.05 -7.59
C LEU A 28 19.18 16.78 -6.97
N LYS A 29 18.98 18.06 -7.27
CA LYS A 29 17.83 18.84 -6.76
C LYS A 29 16.50 18.25 -7.20
N ILE A 30 16.38 17.80 -8.45
CA ILE A 30 15.15 17.19 -8.97
C ILE A 30 14.91 15.80 -8.39
N SER A 31 15.97 15.00 -8.25
CA SER A 31 15.90 13.70 -7.58
C SER A 31 15.46 13.84 -6.12
N LEU A 32 16.01 14.82 -5.40
CA LEU A 32 15.61 15.14 -4.02
C LEU A 32 14.15 15.60 -3.95
N LEU A 33 13.71 16.49 -4.86
CA LEU A 33 12.33 16.96 -4.92
C LEU A 33 11.35 15.82 -5.22
N MET A 34 11.71 14.92 -6.14
CA MET A 34 10.95 13.70 -6.44
C MET A 34 10.86 12.78 -5.22
N ALA A 35 11.96 12.58 -4.50
CA ALA A 35 11.99 11.77 -3.29
C ALA A 35 11.08 12.35 -2.19
N LEU A 36 11.07 13.67 -2.04
CA LEU A 36 10.25 14.37 -1.07
C LEU A 36 8.75 14.20 -1.36
N LEU A 37 8.36 14.28 -2.64
CA LEU A 37 6.98 14.03 -3.07
C LEU A 37 6.56 12.56 -2.94
N LYS A 38 7.51 11.62 -2.99
CA LYS A 38 7.26 10.19 -2.79
C LYS A 38 7.09 9.78 -1.34
N PHE A 39 7.64 10.54 -0.41
CA PHE A 39 7.62 10.18 1.01
C PHE A 39 6.18 10.07 1.58
N PRO A 40 5.27 11.04 1.36
CA PRO A 40 3.88 10.92 1.80
C PRO A 40 3.15 9.72 1.18
N ILE A 41 3.47 9.39 -0.07
CA ILE A 41 2.85 8.28 -0.81
C ILE A 41 3.27 6.93 -0.22
N ALA A 42 4.57 6.79 0.09
CA ALA A 42 5.10 5.61 0.75
C ALA A 42 4.47 5.44 2.13
N TRP A 43 4.35 6.53 2.89
CA TRP A 43 3.69 6.54 4.18
C TRP A 43 2.23 6.09 4.10
N PHE A 44 1.47 6.59 3.11
CA PHE A 44 0.07 6.20 2.92
C PHE A 44 -0.08 4.72 2.53
N THR A 45 0.87 4.19 1.76
CA THR A 45 0.90 2.75 1.43
C THR A 45 1.22 1.91 2.67
N LEU A 46 2.21 2.32 3.48
CA LEU A 46 2.58 1.63 4.72
C LEU A 46 1.50 1.69 5.80
N SER A 47 0.68 2.74 5.80
CA SER A 47 -0.39 2.92 6.80
C SER A 47 -1.36 1.72 6.89
N ILE A 48 -1.56 0.95 5.80
CA ILE A 48 -2.47 -0.21 5.82
C ILE A 48 -2.05 -1.27 6.82
N VAL A 49 -0.75 -1.48 6.98
CA VAL A 49 -0.20 -2.50 7.88
C VAL A 49 -0.53 -2.16 9.33
N PHE A 50 -0.56 -0.86 9.65
CA PHE A 50 -0.93 -0.37 10.97
C PHE A 50 -2.44 -0.26 11.18
N LEU A 51 -3.23 -0.12 10.10
CA LEU A 51 -4.69 -0.05 10.18
C LEU A 51 -5.34 -1.44 10.32
N ALA A 52 -4.75 -2.48 9.73
CA ALA A 52 -5.27 -3.84 9.69
C ALA A 52 -4.34 -4.90 10.34
N PRO A 53 -3.78 -4.67 11.55
CA PRO A 53 -2.95 -5.68 12.18
C PRO A 53 -3.83 -6.88 12.60
N PRO A 54 -3.29 -8.11 12.62
CA PRO A 54 -4.00 -9.24 13.18
C PRO A 54 -4.27 -8.99 14.67
N THR A 55 -5.54 -8.79 15.02
CA THR A 55 -5.97 -8.58 16.40
C THR A 55 -6.64 -9.83 16.94
N ASN A 56 -6.31 -10.22 18.18
CA ASN A 56 -7.05 -11.25 18.89
C ASN A 56 -8.46 -10.73 19.22
N PHE A 57 -9.47 -11.55 18.93
CA PHE A 57 -10.87 -11.25 19.17
C PHE A 57 -11.58 -12.45 19.80
N TRP A 58 -12.70 -12.20 20.47
CA TRP A 58 -13.56 -13.21 21.08
C TRP A 58 -15.04 -12.79 20.97
N CYS A 59 -15.97 -13.70 21.26
CA CYS A 59 -17.38 -13.35 21.25
C CYS A 59 -17.71 -12.31 22.33
N LYS A 60 -18.50 -11.29 21.97
CA LYS A 60 -18.99 -10.30 22.91
C LYS A 60 -19.90 -10.97 23.95
N GLN A 61 -19.81 -10.51 25.19
CA GLN A 61 -20.60 -10.99 26.30
C GLN A 61 -22.09 -10.85 26.04
N LEU A 62 -22.86 -11.91 26.35
CA LEU A 62 -24.31 -11.87 26.28
C LEU A 62 -24.85 -11.02 27.44
N PRO A 63 -25.97 -10.28 27.24
CA PRO A 63 -26.55 -9.42 28.27
C PRO A 63 -26.91 -10.18 29.55
N GLN A 64 -27.30 -11.45 29.43
CA GLN A 64 -27.61 -12.33 30.54
C GLN A 64 -26.39 -12.70 31.42
N TYR A 65 -25.17 -12.53 30.90
CA TYR A 65 -23.93 -12.80 31.62
C TYR A 65 -23.11 -11.55 31.92
N ALA A 66 -23.65 -10.33 31.70
CA ALA A 66 -22.94 -9.05 31.85
C ALA A 66 -22.35 -8.77 33.24
N TYR A 67 -22.69 -9.57 34.26
CA TYR A 67 -22.12 -9.53 35.60
C TYR A 67 -20.72 -10.19 35.69
N MET A 68 -20.38 -11.07 34.74
CA MET A 68 -19.13 -11.82 34.73
C MET A 68 -17.96 -10.95 34.23
N ASP A 69 -16.78 -11.15 34.80
CA ASP A 69 -15.56 -10.48 34.34
C ASP A 69 -15.10 -10.99 32.95
N ASP A 70 -14.48 -10.10 32.17
CA ASP A 70 -14.06 -10.37 30.79
C ASP A 70 -13.09 -11.55 30.69
N GLU A 71 -12.23 -11.76 31.69
CA GLU A 71 -11.30 -12.90 31.71
C GLU A 71 -12.00 -14.23 31.92
N THR A 72 -12.97 -14.25 32.82
CA THR A 72 -13.77 -15.45 33.09
C THR A 72 -14.64 -15.78 31.88
N TRP A 73 -15.21 -14.76 31.24
CA TRP A 73 -15.99 -14.91 30.02
C TRP A 73 -15.16 -15.48 28.86
N LYS A 74 -13.92 -14.99 28.66
CA LYS A 74 -13.01 -15.53 27.64
C LYS A 74 -12.75 -17.02 27.86
N ASN A 75 -12.50 -17.45 29.10
CA ASN A 75 -12.24 -18.86 29.41
C ASN A 75 -13.46 -19.77 29.20
N TYR A 76 -14.68 -19.24 29.42
CA TYR A 76 -15.91 -20.01 29.28
C TYR A 76 -16.45 -20.07 27.84
N SER A 77 -16.33 -18.96 27.12
CA SER A 77 -16.88 -18.82 25.76
C SER A 77 -16.05 -19.53 24.70
N ILE A 78 -14.73 -19.64 24.86
CA ILE A 78 -13.85 -20.24 23.86
C ILE A 78 -13.90 -21.78 23.96
N PRO A 79 -14.28 -22.51 22.89
CA PRO A 79 -14.34 -23.98 22.92
C PRO A 79 -12.95 -24.61 23.03
N SER A 80 -12.75 -25.49 24.01
CA SER A 80 -11.48 -26.20 24.26
C SER A 80 -11.01 -27.09 23.10
N ASN A 81 -11.91 -27.52 22.23
CA ASN A 81 -11.60 -28.39 21.09
C ASN A 81 -11.31 -27.59 19.80
N SER A 82 -11.31 -26.24 19.88
CA SER A 82 -10.86 -25.40 18.77
C SER A 82 -9.35 -25.25 18.83
N THR A 83 -8.64 -25.87 17.89
CA THR A 83 -7.22 -25.59 17.73
C THR A 83 -7.04 -24.10 17.40
N PRO A 84 -6.11 -23.37 18.04
CA PRO A 84 -5.81 -21.97 17.69
C PRO A 84 -5.14 -21.80 16.31
N LYS A 85 -5.03 -22.88 15.55
CA LYS A 85 -4.27 -22.99 14.31
C LYS A 85 -4.97 -23.96 13.37
N GLN A 86 -5.90 -23.45 12.58
CA GLN A 86 -5.88 -23.83 11.17
C GLN A 86 -5.28 -22.64 10.43
N GLU A 87 -4.12 -22.88 9.85
CA GLU A 87 -3.35 -21.90 9.09
C GLU A 87 -4.28 -21.19 8.09
N GLY A 88 -4.49 -19.89 8.32
CA GLY A 88 -5.29 -19.03 7.45
C GLY A 88 -6.76 -18.84 7.81
N LEU A 89 -7.31 -19.53 8.82
CA LEU A 89 -8.74 -19.43 9.17
C LEU A 89 -8.94 -19.22 10.68
N ASN A 90 -9.27 -18.00 11.09
CA ASN A 90 -9.64 -17.61 12.47
C ASN A 90 -10.97 -18.25 12.94
N SER A 91 -11.29 -19.48 12.54
CA SER A 91 -12.59 -20.11 12.80
C SER A 91 -12.83 -20.45 14.27
N GLY A 92 -11.77 -20.64 15.07
CA GLY A 92 -11.91 -20.99 16.49
C GLY A 92 -12.55 -19.91 17.36
N TYR A 93 -12.31 -18.63 17.04
CA TYR A 93 -12.84 -17.48 17.79
C TYR A 93 -14.20 -16.97 17.28
N CYS A 94 -14.76 -17.63 16.25
CA CYS A 94 -16.05 -17.29 15.66
C CYS A 94 -17.22 -18.06 16.27
N LEU A 95 -16.89 -19.10 17.02
CA LEU A 95 -17.82 -20.00 17.67
C LEU A 95 -17.64 -19.86 19.19
N MET A 96 -18.73 -19.94 19.92
CA MET A 96 -18.73 -20.09 21.38
C MET A 96 -19.42 -21.38 21.79
N ASN A 97 -19.13 -21.85 23.00
CA ASN A 97 -19.90 -22.93 23.61
C ASN A 97 -21.36 -22.50 23.82
N ASP A 98 -22.30 -23.39 23.52
CA ASP A 98 -23.70 -23.19 23.85
C ASP A 98 -23.89 -23.24 25.37
N LEU A 99 -24.38 -22.13 25.93
CA LEU A 99 -24.55 -21.93 27.37
C LEU A 99 -25.86 -22.54 27.87
N THR A 100 -26.66 -23.12 26.98
CA THR A 100 -27.93 -23.79 27.29
C THR A 100 -27.78 -25.26 27.68
N GLY A 101 -26.54 -25.78 27.73
CA GLY A 101 -26.22 -27.12 28.27
C GLY A 101 -26.13 -28.24 27.24
N ASN A 102 -26.33 -27.93 25.95
CA ASN A 102 -25.90 -28.82 24.88
C ASN A 102 -24.41 -28.53 24.62
N GLU A 103 -23.55 -29.55 24.59
CA GLU A 103 -22.11 -29.41 24.28
C GLU A 103 -21.86 -29.10 22.79
N MET A 104 -22.63 -28.17 22.23
CA MET A 104 -22.57 -27.73 20.84
C MET A 104 -21.90 -26.37 20.74
N THR A 105 -21.28 -26.10 19.60
CA THR A 105 -20.70 -24.80 19.29
C THR A 105 -21.67 -23.97 18.47
N VAL A 106 -21.90 -22.72 18.89
CA VAL A 106 -22.81 -21.77 18.23
C VAL A 106 -22.04 -20.53 17.74
N PRO A 107 -22.43 -19.93 16.61
CA PRO A 107 -21.78 -18.70 16.13
C PRO A 107 -22.04 -17.52 17.07
N CYS A 108 -21.10 -16.57 17.17
CA CYS A 108 -21.28 -15.38 18.01
C CYS A 108 -22.50 -14.55 17.56
N GLN A 109 -23.55 -14.47 18.39
CA GLN A 109 -24.78 -13.74 18.06
C GLN A 109 -24.71 -12.23 18.36
N ASN A 110 -23.99 -11.84 19.41
CA ASN A 110 -23.92 -10.45 19.90
C ASN A 110 -22.70 -9.66 19.40
N GLY A 111 -22.02 -10.15 18.37
CA GLY A 111 -20.80 -9.54 17.82
C GLY A 111 -19.53 -9.94 18.56
N PHE A 112 -18.47 -9.16 18.38
CA PHE A 112 -17.12 -9.50 18.83
C PHE A 112 -16.53 -8.43 19.75
N SER A 113 -15.74 -8.88 20.71
CA SER A 113 -14.87 -8.07 21.55
C SER A 113 -13.42 -8.26 21.11
N TYR A 114 -12.66 -7.17 21.07
CA TYR A 114 -11.28 -7.14 20.57
C TYR A 114 -10.32 -6.76 21.68
N ASN A 115 -9.10 -7.32 21.64
CA ASN A 115 -8.05 -6.88 22.54
C ASN A 115 -7.59 -5.45 22.19
N LYS A 116 -7.77 -4.51 23.12
CA LYS A 116 -7.43 -3.09 22.94
C LYS A 116 -6.08 -2.70 23.56
N SER A 117 -5.26 -3.67 24.00
CA SER A 117 -3.99 -3.37 24.69
C SER A 117 -2.95 -2.67 23.81
N VAL A 118 -2.94 -2.93 22.50
CA VAL A 118 -1.99 -2.35 21.54
C VAL A 118 -2.64 -1.34 20.61
N PHE A 119 -3.85 -1.64 20.11
CA PHE A 119 -4.58 -0.76 19.19
C PHE A 119 -6.02 -0.55 19.69
N VAL A 120 -6.40 0.71 19.94
CA VAL A 120 -7.72 1.05 20.50
C VAL A 120 -8.83 0.92 19.47
N LYS A 121 -8.55 1.27 18.22
CA LYS A 121 -9.46 1.16 17.07
C LYS A 121 -8.66 0.73 15.84
N THR A 122 -9.10 -0.37 15.22
CA THR A 122 -8.59 -0.85 13.94
C THR A 122 -9.74 -0.99 12.96
N ILE A 123 -9.45 -0.98 11.66
CA ILE A 123 -10.49 -1.16 10.63
C ILE A 123 -11.22 -2.50 10.80
N ILE A 124 -10.52 -3.51 11.34
CA ILE A 124 -11.06 -4.83 11.62
C ILE A 124 -12.09 -4.77 12.74
N SER A 125 -11.79 -4.03 13.81
CA SER A 125 -12.69 -3.87 14.97
C SER A 125 -13.87 -2.93 14.70
N GLU A 126 -13.70 -1.95 13.82
CA GLU A 126 -14.71 -0.93 13.54
C GLU A 126 -15.84 -1.48 12.64
N TRP A 127 -15.47 -2.25 11.62
CA TRP A 127 -16.43 -2.82 10.66
C TRP A 127 -16.65 -4.33 10.83
N ASN A 128 -16.14 -4.92 11.92
CA ASN A 128 -16.24 -6.35 12.25
C ASN A 128 -15.86 -7.27 11.07
N LEU A 129 -14.64 -7.10 10.52
CA LEU A 129 -14.13 -7.90 9.39
C LEU A 129 -13.59 -9.28 9.81
N VAL A 130 -14.15 -9.86 10.86
CA VAL A 130 -13.78 -11.18 11.39
C VAL A 130 -14.81 -12.22 10.96
N CYS A 131 -14.43 -13.50 10.93
CA CYS A 131 -15.33 -14.64 10.70
C CYS A 131 -16.06 -14.62 9.34
N GLY A 132 -15.56 -15.37 8.36
CA GLY A 132 -16.11 -15.41 6.98
C GLY A 132 -15.96 -14.11 6.18
N ARG A 133 -15.83 -12.98 6.88
CA ARG A 133 -15.62 -11.62 6.38
C ARG A 133 -14.15 -11.22 6.28
N GLN A 134 -13.22 -12.11 6.63
CA GLN A 134 -11.78 -11.85 6.48
C GLN A 134 -11.39 -11.58 5.01
N ARG A 135 -12.11 -12.16 4.05
CA ARG A 135 -11.95 -11.89 2.62
C ARG A 135 -12.12 -10.42 2.26
N LEU A 136 -12.82 -9.63 3.07
CA LEU A 136 -12.97 -8.19 2.86
C LEU A 136 -11.64 -7.44 3.07
N ILE A 137 -10.77 -7.94 3.96
CA ILE A 137 -9.40 -7.42 4.12
C ILE A 137 -8.62 -7.67 2.83
N ASP A 138 -8.68 -8.89 2.30
CA ASP A 138 -8.02 -9.24 1.04
C ASP A 138 -8.59 -8.47 -0.16
N LEU A 139 -9.92 -8.27 -0.21
CA LEU A 139 -10.58 -7.45 -1.22
C LEU A 139 -10.08 -6.00 -1.20
N SER A 140 -9.78 -5.44 -0.03
CA SER A 140 -9.19 -4.10 0.06
C SER A 140 -7.80 -4.05 -0.59
N GLN A 141 -6.99 -5.08 -0.43
CA GLN A 141 -5.66 -5.18 -1.07
C GLN A 141 -5.77 -5.40 -2.59
N ILE A 142 -6.71 -6.24 -3.04
CA ILE A 142 -6.96 -6.45 -4.47
C ILE A 142 -7.45 -5.16 -5.13
N SER A 143 -8.37 -4.43 -4.47
CA SER A 143 -8.87 -3.15 -4.98
C SER A 143 -7.78 -2.10 -5.15
N LEU A 144 -6.78 -2.10 -4.26
CA LEU A 144 -5.59 -1.26 -4.38
C LEU A 144 -4.77 -1.61 -5.63
N MET A 145 -4.54 -2.89 -5.89
CA MET A 145 -3.80 -3.34 -7.07
C MET A 145 -4.53 -3.00 -8.37
N ILE A 146 -5.86 -3.17 -8.39
CA ILE A 146 -6.70 -2.78 -9.53
C ILE A 146 -6.63 -1.27 -9.74
N GLY A 147 -6.74 -0.46 -8.68
CA GLY A 147 -6.62 0.99 -8.76
C GLY A 147 -5.27 1.45 -9.33
N ILE A 148 -4.16 0.79 -8.94
CA ILE A 148 -2.83 1.04 -9.49
C ILE A 148 -2.78 0.70 -10.99
N LEU A 149 -3.34 -0.44 -11.39
CA LEU A 149 -3.35 -0.88 -12.80
C LEU A 149 -4.15 0.09 -13.67
N THR A 150 -5.40 0.37 -13.28
CA THR A 150 -6.29 1.28 -14.00
C THR A 150 -5.71 2.69 -14.06
N GLY A 151 -5.06 3.14 -12.99
CA GLY A 151 -4.42 4.45 -12.98
C GLY A 151 -3.21 4.57 -13.87
N ASN A 152 -2.37 3.55 -13.95
CA ASN A 152 -1.27 3.55 -14.90
C ASN A 152 -1.77 3.62 -16.35
N LEU A 153 -2.84 2.89 -16.66
CA LEU A 153 -3.41 2.90 -18.01
C LEU A 153 -4.03 4.25 -18.38
N LEU A 154 -4.92 4.79 -17.52
CA LEU A 154 -5.65 6.02 -17.80
C LEU A 154 -4.72 7.23 -17.86
N PHE A 155 -3.92 7.40 -16.81
CA PHE A 155 -3.06 8.57 -16.72
C PHE A 155 -1.81 8.47 -17.60
N GLY A 156 -1.37 7.27 -17.97
CA GLY A 156 -0.36 7.08 -19.01
C GLY A 156 -0.82 7.71 -20.33
N VAL A 157 -2.05 7.37 -20.78
CA VAL A 157 -2.65 7.97 -21.98
C VAL A 157 -2.85 9.48 -21.83
N LEU A 158 -3.25 9.96 -20.64
CA LEU A 158 -3.38 11.40 -20.40
C LEU A 158 -2.03 12.13 -20.42
N ALA A 159 -0.96 11.50 -19.92
CA ALA A 159 0.38 12.10 -19.89
C ALA A 159 0.93 12.32 -21.30
N ASP A 160 0.65 11.38 -22.20
CA ASP A 160 1.02 11.48 -23.62
C ASP A 160 0.24 12.59 -24.34
N ARG A 161 -1.03 12.86 -23.96
CA ARG A 161 -1.86 13.88 -24.61
C ARG A 161 -1.78 15.28 -24.02
N HIS A 162 -1.73 15.43 -22.70
CA HIS A 162 -1.84 16.72 -22.02
C HIS A 162 -0.51 17.24 -21.44
N GLY A 163 0.57 16.48 -21.65
CA GLY A 163 1.90 16.79 -21.14
C GLY A 163 2.08 16.44 -19.66
N ARG A 164 3.30 16.00 -19.31
CA ARG A 164 3.61 15.41 -17.99
C ARG A 164 3.37 16.35 -16.80
N LYS A 165 3.59 17.66 -16.95
CA LYS A 165 3.46 18.64 -15.85
C LYS A 165 2.01 18.85 -15.41
N THR A 166 1.08 18.92 -16.37
CA THR A 166 -0.35 19.13 -16.10
C THR A 166 -0.95 17.94 -15.39
N VAL A 167 -0.63 16.73 -15.86
CA VAL A 167 -1.08 15.48 -15.25
C VAL A 167 -0.59 15.36 -13.80
N LEU A 168 0.67 15.74 -13.53
CA LEU A 168 1.21 15.69 -12.17
C LEU A 168 0.46 16.62 -11.20
N MET A 169 0.07 17.83 -11.63
CA MET A 169 -0.74 18.75 -10.81
C MET A 169 -2.14 18.19 -10.54
N VAL A 170 -2.79 17.62 -11.56
CA VAL A 170 -4.13 17.02 -11.41
C VAL A 170 -4.10 15.84 -10.44
N CYS A 171 -3.08 14.97 -10.52
CA CYS A 171 -2.93 13.84 -9.60
C CYS A 171 -2.74 14.30 -8.14
N ILE A 172 -1.95 15.35 -7.89
CA ILE A 172 -1.75 15.88 -6.52
C ILE A 172 -3.07 16.45 -5.98
N PHE A 173 -3.82 17.16 -6.81
CA PHE A 173 -5.11 17.73 -6.41
C PHE A 173 -6.13 16.63 -6.05
N LEU A 174 -6.28 15.62 -6.92
CA LEU A 174 -7.15 14.47 -6.66
C LEU A 174 -6.71 13.74 -5.39
N GLN A 175 -5.41 13.44 -5.25
CA GLN A 175 -4.89 12.78 -4.06
C GLN A 175 -5.22 13.52 -2.75
N SER A 176 -5.13 14.85 -2.75
CA SER A 176 -5.51 15.67 -1.59
C SER A 176 -7.01 15.60 -1.31
N LEU A 177 -7.84 15.69 -2.35
CA LEU A 177 -9.30 15.65 -2.22
C LEU A 177 -9.76 14.32 -1.62
N PHE A 178 -9.29 13.21 -2.17
CA PHE A 178 -9.67 11.88 -1.70
C PHE A 178 -9.06 11.53 -0.34
N GLY A 179 -7.88 12.07 -0.01
CA GLY A 179 -7.33 11.97 1.34
C GLY A 179 -8.22 12.65 2.40
N ILE A 180 -8.78 13.83 2.09
CA ILE A 180 -9.72 14.52 2.98
C ILE A 180 -11.03 13.75 3.09
N LEU A 181 -11.56 13.27 1.95
CA LEU A 181 -12.78 12.47 1.93
C LEU A 181 -12.61 11.18 2.75
N ALA A 182 -11.47 10.49 2.64
CA ALA A 182 -11.18 9.29 3.42
C ALA A 182 -11.22 9.53 4.94
N SER A 183 -10.90 10.75 5.41
CA SER A 183 -10.96 11.09 6.84
C SER A 183 -12.39 11.23 7.37
N TRP A 184 -13.38 11.47 6.52
CA TRP A 184 -14.77 11.72 6.92
C TRP A 184 -15.72 10.56 6.63
N ILE A 185 -15.24 9.47 6.03
CA ILE A 185 -16.09 8.35 5.62
C ILE A 185 -16.17 7.30 6.73
N PRO A 186 -17.35 7.11 7.38
CA PRO A 186 -17.58 5.99 8.30
C PRO A 186 -18.01 4.70 7.58
N TRP A 187 -18.17 4.75 6.25
CA TRP A 187 -18.64 3.63 5.43
C TRP A 187 -17.48 2.81 4.86
N TYR A 188 -17.50 1.50 5.09
CA TYR A 188 -16.48 0.57 4.60
C TYR A 188 -16.25 0.65 3.08
N TRP A 189 -17.33 0.69 2.28
CA TRP A 189 -17.21 0.79 0.82
C TRP A 189 -16.66 2.14 0.37
N GLY A 190 -17.05 3.23 1.03
CA GLY A 190 -16.50 4.54 0.75
C GLY A 190 -15.00 4.62 1.11
N PHE A 191 -14.59 3.96 2.19
CA PHE A 191 -13.19 3.82 2.55
C PHE A 191 -12.40 3.05 1.47
N ILE A 192 -12.93 1.92 0.97
CA ILE A 192 -12.31 1.19 -0.16
C ILE A 192 -12.18 2.07 -1.40
N ILE A 193 -13.26 2.76 -1.79
CA ILE A 193 -13.28 3.60 -2.98
C ILE A 193 -12.25 4.74 -2.84
N SER A 194 -12.25 5.44 -1.71
CA SER A 194 -11.27 6.50 -1.40
C SER A 194 -9.82 6.00 -1.40
N ARG A 195 -9.62 4.68 -1.26
CA ARG A 195 -8.31 4.04 -1.25
C ARG A 195 -7.93 3.49 -2.63
N SER A 196 -8.91 3.11 -3.46
CA SER A 196 -8.72 2.75 -4.88
C SER A 196 -8.23 3.92 -5.76
N GLU A 197 -8.31 5.14 -5.23
CA GLU A 197 -7.65 6.36 -5.70
C GLU A 197 -6.11 6.30 -5.77
N GLY A 198 -5.51 5.19 -5.32
CA GLY A 198 -4.10 4.84 -5.58
C GLY A 198 -3.66 4.98 -7.04
N CYS A 199 -4.61 5.09 -7.96
CA CYS A 199 -4.53 5.68 -9.30
C CYS A 199 -3.52 6.84 -9.43
N SER A 200 -3.49 7.77 -8.46
CA SER A 200 -2.57 8.93 -8.46
C SER A 200 -1.13 8.59 -8.07
N SER A 201 -0.94 7.60 -7.20
CA SER A 201 0.37 7.25 -6.64
C SER A 201 1.26 6.40 -7.56
N SER A 202 0.64 5.64 -8.46
CA SER A 202 1.33 4.89 -9.51
C SER A 202 1.88 5.82 -10.59
N ASN A 203 1.14 6.89 -10.91
CA ASN A 203 1.57 7.93 -11.83
C ASN A 203 2.75 8.76 -11.34
N ILE A 204 2.87 8.99 -10.03
CA ILE A 204 4.06 9.67 -9.47
C ILE A 204 5.29 8.74 -9.55
N ARG A 205 5.11 7.41 -9.54
CA ARG A 205 6.17 6.42 -9.84
C ARG A 205 6.51 6.37 -11.33
N GLN A 206 5.53 6.29 -12.20
CA GLN A 206 5.72 6.29 -13.65
C GLN A 206 6.34 7.62 -14.12
N SER A 207 5.74 8.77 -13.79
CA SER A 207 6.28 10.10 -14.11
C SER A 207 7.69 10.33 -13.55
N SER A 208 8.02 9.79 -12.37
CA SER A 208 9.40 9.93 -11.88
C SER A 208 10.41 9.15 -12.72
N ALA A 209 10.04 7.96 -13.20
CA ALA A 209 10.87 7.15 -14.08
C ALA A 209 10.95 7.78 -15.48
N ASP A 210 9.82 8.27 -15.99
CA ASP A 210 9.73 8.91 -17.31
C ASP A 210 10.48 10.24 -17.34
N VAL A 211 10.41 11.06 -16.28
CA VAL A 211 11.21 12.29 -16.17
C VAL A 211 12.70 11.95 -16.08
N LEU A 212 13.09 10.91 -15.36
CA LEU A 212 14.48 10.46 -15.32
C LEU A 212 14.94 10.02 -16.72
N SER A 213 14.10 9.25 -17.43
CA SER A 213 14.33 8.77 -18.78
C SER A 213 14.45 9.93 -19.78
N ASP A 214 13.55 10.92 -19.73
CA ASP A 214 13.61 12.13 -20.56
C ASP A 214 14.86 12.95 -20.27
N THR A 215 15.26 13.05 -19.00
CA THR A 215 16.48 13.77 -18.62
C THR A 215 17.72 13.06 -19.16
N HIS A 216 17.74 11.72 -19.13
CA HIS A 216 18.78 10.90 -19.74
C HIS A 216 18.79 11.03 -21.27
N CYS A 217 17.64 10.89 -21.94
CA CYS A 217 17.51 11.01 -23.39
C CYS A 217 17.90 12.41 -23.89
N SER A 218 17.43 13.47 -23.22
CA SER A 218 17.78 14.86 -23.53
C SER A 218 19.27 15.18 -23.34
N ARG A 219 19.97 14.39 -22.52
CA ARG A 219 21.42 14.51 -22.32
C ARG A 219 22.18 13.75 -23.41
N LEU A 220 21.73 12.54 -23.76
CA LEU A 220 22.28 11.75 -24.86
C LEU A 220 22.17 12.47 -26.21
N LEU A 221 21.03 13.10 -26.50
CA LEU A 221 20.84 13.91 -27.71
C LEU A 221 21.77 15.12 -27.76
N ARG A 222 22.01 15.78 -26.61
CA ARG A 222 22.97 16.88 -26.52
C ARG A 222 24.41 16.41 -26.74
N LEU A 223 24.80 15.27 -26.18
CA LEU A 223 26.13 14.69 -26.39
C LEU A 223 26.35 14.25 -27.84
N SER A 224 25.34 13.66 -28.47
CA SER A 224 25.35 13.33 -29.90
C SER A 224 25.54 14.59 -30.77
N SER A 225 24.84 15.69 -30.44
CA SER A 225 25.00 16.96 -31.17
C SER A 225 26.39 17.58 -31.00
N THR A 226 27.02 17.48 -29.81
CA THR A 226 28.37 17.98 -29.58
C THR A 226 29.44 17.13 -30.25
N LEU A 227 29.27 15.80 -30.30
CA LEU A 227 30.18 14.91 -31.00
C LEU A 227 30.13 15.14 -32.51
N ASN A 228 28.93 15.28 -33.10
CA ASN A 228 28.78 15.62 -34.52
C ASN A 228 29.39 16.99 -34.87
N SER A 229 29.32 17.96 -33.96
CA SER A 229 29.94 19.29 -34.16
C SER A 229 31.46 19.28 -33.97
N SER A 230 32.05 18.22 -33.40
CA SER A 230 33.49 18.09 -33.18
C SER A 230 34.19 17.27 -34.27
N ALA A 231 33.40 16.68 -35.19
CA ALA A 231 33.87 15.84 -36.29
C ALA A 231 33.90 16.56 -37.66
N THR A 232 33.56 17.85 -37.69
CA THR A 232 33.70 18.79 -38.82
C THR A 232 34.70 19.88 -38.46
#